data_AF-A0A4Q8LX26-F1
#
_entry.id   AF-A0A4Q8LX26-F1
#
_cell.length_a   1.000
_cell.length_b   1.000
_cell.length_c   1.000
_cell.angle_alpha   90.00
_cell.angle_beta   90.00
_cell.angle_gamma   90.00
#
_symmetry.space_group_name_H-M   'P 1'
#
loop_
_entity.id
_entity.type
_entity.pdbx_description
1 polymer ?
#
loop_
_entity_poly.entity_id
_entity_poly.type
_entity_poly.pdbx_seq_one_letter_code
_entity_poly.pdbx_strand_id
1 'polypeptide(L)'
;MKYFVDYQYLPKGAGRPHDDGEMMPIEISEGHPQSLLPNVGDYVQISNLGSGEYANFSGRVRSRLFRYFRKEGIESTCAVNIVVEETDDDWGLLVKE
;
A
#
# COMPACT_ATOMS: atom_id res chain seq x y z
N MET A 1 -11.42 1.20 15.78
CA MET A 1 -10.06 0.68 15.57
C MET A 1 -9.41 1.46 14.44
N LYS A 2 -8.21 2.00 14.65
CA LYS A 2 -7.52 2.82 13.64
C LYS A 2 -6.60 1.98 12.77
N TYR A 3 -6.60 2.27 11.47
CA TYR A 3 -5.66 1.66 10.52
C TYR A 3 -4.67 2.69 10.00
N PHE A 4 -3.41 2.30 9.93
CA PHE A 4 -2.33 3.03 9.27
C PHE A 4 -1.85 2.17 8.10
N VAL A 5 -1.83 2.71 6.89
CA VAL A 5 -1.49 1.94 5.68
C VAL A 5 -0.26 2.53 5.03
N ASP A 6 0.71 1.67 4.74
CA ASP A 6 1.96 2.00 4.05
C ASP A 6 2.09 1.16 2.78
N TYR A 7 2.56 1.78 1.70
CA TYR A 7 2.90 1.11 0.44
C TYR A 7 4.42 1.10 0.24
N GLN A 8 4.96 -0.02 -0.21
CA GLN A 8 6.39 -0.19 -0.50
C GLN A 8 6.59 -0.72 -1.91
N TYR A 9 7.54 -0.14 -2.62
CA TYR A 9 7.94 -0.60 -3.93
C TYR A 9 8.95 -1.74 -3.83
N LEU A 10 8.70 -2.82 -4.55
CA LEU A 10 9.62 -3.93 -4.74
C LEU A 10 10.05 -3.96 -6.22
N PRO A 11 11.30 -3.59 -6.53
CA PRO A 11 11.82 -3.74 -7.89
C PRO A 11 11.78 -5.19 -8.32
N LYS A 12 11.62 -5.40 -9.63
CA LYS A 12 11.53 -6.74 -10.19
C LYS A 12 12.79 -7.56 -9.90
N GLY A 13 12.61 -8.76 -9.36
CA GLY A 13 13.70 -9.66 -9.02
C GLY A 13 14.51 -9.28 -7.78
N ALA A 14 14.17 -8.19 -7.10
CA ALA A 14 14.78 -7.86 -5.81
C ALA A 14 14.29 -8.81 -4.70
N GLY A 15 15.16 -9.05 -3.70
CA GLY A 15 14.82 -9.88 -2.54
C GLY A 15 14.03 -9.16 -1.45
N ARG A 16 14.00 -7.82 -1.47
CA ARG A 16 13.32 -6.98 -0.46
C ARG A 16 12.82 -5.66 -1.06
N PRO A 17 11.73 -5.08 -0.54
CA PRO A 17 11.25 -3.76 -0.96
C PRO A 17 12.28 -2.66 -0.65
N HIS A 18 12.17 -1.51 -1.33
CA HIS A 18 12.98 -0.35 -1.00
C HIS A 18 12.58 0.27 0.35
N ASP A 19 13.59 0.71 1.09
CA ASP A 19 13.42 1.38 2.38
C ASP A 19 13.03 2.88 2.20
N ASP A 20 13.26 3.44 0.99
CA ASP A 20 13.28 4.89 0.72
C ASP A 20 11.93 5.49 0.25
N GLY A 21 10.81 4.80 0.46
CA GLY A 21 9.50 5.37 0.14
C GLY A 21 9.00 6.24 1.29
N GLU A 22 9.13 7.57 1.18
CA GLU A 22 8.28 8.44 2.01
C GLU A 22 6.82 8.05 1.74
N MET A 23 6.09 7.85 2.84
CA MET A 23 4.89 7.02 2.91
C MET A 23 3.65 7.84 2.64
N MET A 24 2.63 7.27 1.99
CA MET A 24 1.29 7.88 2.00
C MET A 24 0.49 7.31 3.17
N PRO A 25 0.48 7.94 4.36
CA PRO A 25 -0.30 7.45 5.48
C PRO A 25 -1.79 7.61 5.15
N ILE A 26 -2.47 6.49 4.94
CA ILE A 26 -3.94 6.48 4.89
C ILE A 26 -4.43 6.14 6.29
N GLU A 27 -5.10 7.10 6.95
CA GLU A 27 -5.88 6.83 8.16
C GLU A 27 -7.30 6.41 7.75
N ILE A 28 -7.69 5.18 8.09
CA ILE A 28 -9.07 4.71 7.91
C ILE A 28 -9.73 4.68 9.30
N SER A 29 -10.77 5.48 9.48
CA SER A 29 -11.59 5.60 10.69
C SER A 29 -13.02 5.07 10.48
N GLU A 30 -13.76 4.91 11.58
CA GLU A 30 -15.13 4.35 11.55
C GLU A 30 -16.05 5.10 10.58
N GLY A 31 -16.72 4.35 9.69
CA GLY A 31 -17.58 4.88 8.63
C GLY A 31 -17.00 4.73 7.22
N HIS A 32 -15.69 4.51 7.09
CA HIS A 32 -15.04 4.18 5.81
C HIS A 32 -14.69 2.70 5.77
N PRO A 33 -15.35 1.88 4.93
CA PRO A 33 -15.14 0.45 4.96
C PRO A 33 -13.69 0.10 4.60
N GLN A 34 -13.14 -0.88 5.31
CA GLN A 34 -11.85 -1.54 5.02
C GLN A 34 -11.74 -2.09 3.58
N SER A 35 -12.83 -2.05 2.82
CA SER A 35 -12.95 -2.37 1.40
C SER A 35 -12.05 -1.55 0.46
N LEU A 36 -11.24 -0.62 0.98
CA LEU A 36 -10.32 0.22 0.19
C LEU A 36 -8.90 -0.36 0.08
N LEU A 37 -8.57 -1.43 0.82
CA LEU A 37 -7.24 -2.03 0.74
C LEU A 37 -7.17 -3.07 -0.40
N PRO A 38 -6.19 -2.97 -1.30
CA PRO A 38 -6.03 -3.94 -2.36
C PRO A 38 -5.66 -5.32 -1.80
N ASN A 39 -6.07 -6.36 -2.51
CA ASN A 39 -5.70 -7.73 -2.24
C ASN A 39 -4.37 -8.08 -2.91
N VAL A 40 -3.75 -9.16 -2.44
CA VAL A 40 -2.61 -9.76 -3.13
C VAL A 40 -3.05 -10.18 -4.53
N GLY A 41 -2.30 -9.72 -5.52
CA GLY A 41 -2.58 -9.94 -6.93
C GLY A 41 -3.31 -8.79 -7.63
N ASP A 42 -3.81 -7.79 -6.91
CA ASP A 42 -4.42 -6.61 -7.51
C ASP A 42 -3.34 -5.70 -8.13
N TYR A 43 -3.69 -5.02 -9.21
CA TYR A 43 -2.84 -3.97 -9.81
C TYR A 43 -3.14 -2.63 -9.14
N VAL A 44 -2.08 -1.90 -8.79
CA VAL A 44 -2.20 -0.60 -8.15
C VAL A 44 -1.24 0.40 -8.80
N GLN A 45 -1.73 1.63 -8.99
CA GLN A 45 -0.93 2.76 -9.40
C GLN A 45 -0.94 3.78 -8.26
N ILE A 46 0.24 4.05 -7.70
CA ILE A 46 0.44 5.03 -6.64
C ILE A 46 1.03 6.28 -7.28
N SER A 47 0.23 7.34 -7.33
CA SER A 47 0.62 8.63 -7.87
C SER A 47 0.42 9.71 -6.81
N ASN A 48 1.48 10.44 -6.47
CA ASN A 48 1.38 11.64 -5.67
C ASN A 48 1.11 12.84 -6.58
N LEU A 49 -0.06 13.46 -6.42
CA LEU A 49 -0.47 14.64 -7.19
C LEU A 49 0.00 15.98 -6.56
N GLY A 50 0.74 15.93 -5.44
CA GLY A 50 1.29 17.10 -4.74
C GLY A 50 2.77 17.39 -5.03
N SER A 51 3.30 18.46 -4.44
CA SER A 51 4.67 18.95 -4.66
C SER A 51 5.75 18.31 -3.75
N GLY A 52 5.59 17.04 -3.36
CA GLY A 52 6.43 16.37 -2.35
C GLY A 52 7.29 15.21 -2.87
N GLU A 53 8.20 14.70 -2.03
CA GLU A 53 9.19 13.65 -2.29
C GLU A 53 8.62 12.21 -2.37
N TYR A 54 7.30 12.05 -2.22
CA TYR A 54 6.67 10.73 -2.23
C TYR A 54 6.84 10.01 -3.58
N ALA A 55 7.19 8.73 -3.51
CA ALA A 55 7.48 7.92 -4.68
C ALA A 55 6.23 7.66 -5.54
N ASN A 56 6.36 7.85 -6.85
CA ASN A 56 5.38 7.43 -7.84
C ASN A 56 5.79 6.05 -8.38
N PHE A 57 4.94 5.04 -8.20
CA PHE A 57 5.20 3.71 -8.72
C PHE A 57 3.90 2.94 -8.98
N SER A 58 3.99 1.94 -9.84
CA SER A 58 2.89 1.04 -10.14
C SER A 58 3.40 -0.40 -10.14
N GLY A 59 2.48 -1.33 -9.95
CA GLY A 59 2.80 -2.74 -9.96
C GLY A 59 1.65 -3.60 -9.46
N ARG A 60 1.99 -4.83 -9.12
CA ARG A 60 1.04 -5.80 -8.58
C ARG A 60 1.28 -6.00 -7.09
N VAL A 61 0.23 -6.05 -6.29
CA VAL A 61 0.37 -6.29 -4.85
C VAL A 61 0.90 -7.70 -4.62
N ARG A 62 2.14 -7.80 -4.10
CA ARG A 62 2.79 -9.07 -3.80
C ARG A 62 2.40 -9.61 -2.43
N SER A 63 2.33 -8.73 -1.43
CA SER A 63 2.03 -9.12 -0.06
C SER A 63 1.40 -7.99 0.74
N ARG A 64 0.66 -8.36 1.77
CA ARG A 64 0.15 -7.45 2.79
C ARG A 64 0.43 -8.01 4.18
N LEU A 65 0.92 -7.16 5.08
CA LEU A 65 1.20 -7.52 6.47
C LEU A 65 0.36 -6.65 7.40
N PHE A 66 -0.46 -7.30 8.23
CA PHE A 66 -1.24 -6.65 9.28
C PHE A 66 -0.52 -6.80 10.63
N ARG A 67 -0.24 -5.69 11.30
CA ARG A 67 0.36 -5.64 12.64
C ARG A 67 -0.63 -5.00 13.60
N TYR A 68 -1.13 -5.77 14.55
CA TYR A 68 -2.11 -5.32 15.53
C TYR A 68 -1.42 -4.89 16.82
N PHE A 69 -1.75 -3.69 17.29
CA PHE A 69 -1.25 -3.14 18.54
C PHE A 69 -2.42 -2.95 19.50
N ARG A 70 -2.29 -3.53 20.69
CA ARG A 70 -3.26 -3.40 21.78
C ARG A 70 -2.55 -2.85 23.00
N LYS A 71 -3.09 -1.78 23.58
CA LYS A 71 -2.65 -1.22 24.86
C LYS A 71 -3.88 -0.94 25.72
N GLU A 72 -3.80 -1.29 27.00
CA GLU A 72 -4.91 -1.10 27.94
C GLU A 72 -5.28 0.39 28.03
N GLY A 73 -6.59 0.68 28.03
CA GLY A 73 -7.10 2.06 28.08
C GLY A 73 -6.92 2.86 26.79
N ILE A 74 -6.43 2.27 25.70
CA ILE A 74 -6.26 2.93 24.39
C ILE A 74 -7.03 2.17 23.31
N GLU A 75 -7.58 2.89 22.34
CA GLU A 75 -8.15 2.31 21.14
C GLU A 75 -7.12 1.42 20.42
N SER A 76 -7.53 0.21 20.01
CA SER A 76 -6.64 -0.68 19.26
C SER A 76 -6.28 -0.08 17.90
N THR A 77 -5.03 -0.29 17.47
CA THR A 77 -4.53 0.18 16.17
C THR A 77 -3.97 -0.98 15.35
N CYS A 78 -4.02 -0.82 14.02
CA CYS A 78 -3.47 -1.79 13.07
C CYS A 78 -2.60 -1.06 12.04
N ALA A 79 -1.33 -1.46 11.92
CA ALA A 79 -0.49 -1.01 10.81
C ALA A 79 -0.52 -2.06 9.70
N VAL A 80 -0.85 -1.63 8.49
CA VAL A 80 -0.91 -2.44 7.28
C VAL A 80 0.23 -2.02 6.37
N ASN A 81 1.08 -2.96 5.98
CA ASN A 81 2.15 -2.70 5.04
C ASN A 81 1.89 -3.51 3.76
N ILE A 82 1.83 -2.84 2.62
CA ILE A 82 1.46 -3.39 1.31
C ILE A 82 2.67 -3.27 0.39
N VAL A 83 3.15 -4.40 -0.11
CA VAL A 83 4.27 -4.45 -1.06
C VAL A 83 3.72 -4.54 -2.47
N VAL A 84 4.14 -3.60 -3.31
CA VAL A 84 3.82 -3.52 -4.73
C VAL A 84 5.06 -3.90 -5.52
N GLU A 85 4.99 -5.04 -6.20
CA GLU A 85 6.06 -5.55 -7.05
C GLU A 85 5.95 -5.00 -8.46
N GLU A 86 7.07 -4.53 -8.99
CA GLU A 86 7.23 -4.19 -10.40
C GLU A 86 7.04 -5.44 -11.28
N THR A 87 6.24 -5.30 -12.33
CA THR A 87 5.86 -6.39 -13.23
C THR A 87 5.99 -5.94 -14.68
N ASP A 88 6.28 -6.88 -15.61
CA ASP A 88 6.24 -6.62 -17.05
C ASP A 88 4.82 -6.75 -17.64
N ASP A 89 3.79 -6.82 -16.79
CA ASP A 89 2.42 -7.02 -17.24
C ASP A 89 1.98 -5.86 -18.14
N ASP A 90 1.25 -6.18 -19.21
CA ASP A 90 0.75 -5.17 -20.14
C ASP A 90 -0.43 -4.41 -19.51
N TRP A 91 -0.14 -3.22 -18.99
CA TRP A 91 -1.12 -2.34 -18.36
C TRP A 91 -2.25 -1.93 -19.32
N GLY A 92 -2.00 -1.90 -20.64
CA GLY A 92 -3.01 -1.61 -21.64
C GLY A 92 -4.09 -2.69 -21.77
N LEU A 93 -3.85 -3.88 -21.22
CA LEU A 93 -4.85 -4.96 -21.12
C LEU A 93 -5.70 -4.87 -19.85
N LEU A 94 -5.32 -4.04 -18.87
CA LEU A 94 -6.02 -3.93 -17.59
C LEU A 94 -7.25 -3.01 -17.69
N VAL A 95 -7.12 -1.89 -18.40
CA VAL A 95 -8.18 -0.88 -18.58
C VAL A 95 -8.09 -0.33 -20.00
N LYS A 96 -9.25 -0.15 -20.65
CA LYS A 96 -9.36 0.55 -21.94
C LYS A 96 -10.05 1.89 -21.71
N GLU A 97 -9.40 2.97 -22.15
CA GLU A 97 -9.97 4.32 -22.14
C GLU A 97 -10.92 4.57 -23.32
#